data_AF-A0A955I6D9-F1
#
_entry.id   AF-A0A955I6D9-F1
#
_cell.length_a   1.000
_cell.length_b   1.000
_cell.length_c   1.000
_cell.angle_alpha   90.00
_cell.angle_beta   90.00
_cell.angle_gamma   90.00
#
_symmetry.space_group_name_H-M   'P 1'
#
loop_
_entity.id
_entity.type
_entity.pdbx_description
1 polymer ?
#
loop_
_entity_poly.entity_id
_entity_poly.type
_entity_poly.pdbx_seq_one_letter_code
_entity_poly.pdbx_strand_id
1 'polypeptide(L)'
;MQIYTLNIRKQVVVDNTNRLAKYIQSVCEQLHLRGQVIVSAQSVTVNLEGSNELLTKVSAYLQEEIPLLEDECDISPSSVSLANGLEVKEVDSNHSAFSADPAATGGNLS
;
A
#
# COMPACT_ATOMS: atom_id res chain seq x y z
N MET A 1 -8.39 1.01 -15.56
CA MET A 1 -7.24 0.68 -14.70
C MET A 1 -7.78 0.17 -13.39
N GLN A 2 -7.09 -0.79 -12.76
CA GLN A 2 -7.53 -1.42 -11.52
C GLN A 2 -6.48 -1.16 -10.45
N ILE A 3 -6.92 -1.09 -9.20
CA ILE A 3 -6.03 -0.91 -8.07
C ILE A 3 -5.86 -2.26 -7.40
N TYR A 4 -4.64 -2.53 -6.96
CA TYR A 4 -4.27 -3.76 -6.30
C TYR A 4 -3.60 -3.45 -4.99
N THR A 5 -4.00 -4.18 -3.96
CA THR A 5 -3.41 -4.13 -2.63
C THR A 5 -2.45 -5.31 -2.50
N LEU A 6 -1.19 -5.03 -2.22
CA LEU A 6 -0.21 -6.00 -1.76
C LEU A 6 -0.08 -5.84 -0.24
N ASN A 7 -0.31 -6.90 0.51
CA ASN A 7 -0.19 -6.89 1.96
C ASN A 7 0.97 -7.78 2.38
N ILE A 8 2.05 -7.18 2.86
CA ILE A 8 3.28 -7.85 3.28
C ILE A 8 3.29 -7.95 4.80
N ARG A 9 3.25 -9.16 5.35
CA ARG A 9 3.13 -9.43 6.79
C ARG A 9 4.44 -9.25 7.55
N LYS A 10 4.34 -8.85 8.83
CA LYS A 10 5.47 -8.53 9.72
C LYS A 10 6.53 -9.61 9.88
N GLN A 11 6.23 -10.90 9.75
CA GLN A 11 7.24 -11.94 10.06
C GLN A 11 8.50 -11.80 9.20
N VAL A 12 8.40 -11.17 8.03
CA VAL A 12 9.51 -10.90 7.13
C VAL A 12 10.21 -9.55 7.40
N VAL A 13 9.58 -8.68 8.21
CA VAL A 13 9.84 -7.24 8.24
C VAL A 13 10.35 -6.74 9.60
N VAL A 14 10.61 -7.63 10.55
CA VAL A 14 10.82 -7.30 11.98
C VAL A 14 11.99 -6.33 12.26
N ASP A 15 12.96 -6.18 11.34
CA ASP A 15 14.07 -5.22 11.49
C ASP A 15 14.13 -4.11 10.43
N ASN A 16 13.27 -4.10 9.41
CA ASN A 16 13.49 -3.24 8.23
C ASN A 16 12.21 -2.69 7.55
N THR A 17 11.08 -2.57 8.25
CA THR A 17 9.80 -2.03 7.72
C THR A 17 9.94 -0.72 6.95
N ASN A 18 10.68 0.23 7.53
CA ASN A 18 10.91 1.53 6.91
C ASN A 18 11.84 1.44 5.68
N ARG A 19 12.79 0.52 5.69
CA ARG A 19 13.69 0.29 4.56
C ARG A 19 12.93 -0.37 3.41
N LEU A 20 12.11 -1.38 3.70
CA LEU A 20 11.25 -2.05 2.73
C LEU A 20 10.25 -1.07 2.10
N ALA A 21 9.59 -0.23 2.91
CA ALA A 21 8.67 0.77 2.40
C ALA A 21 9.34 1.75 1.42
N LYS A 22 10.55 2.21 1.75
CA LYS A 22 11.36 3.07 0.86
C LYS A 22 11.77 2.36 -0.43
N TYR A 23 12.12 1.07 -0.33
CA TYR A 23 12.46 0.27 -1.51
C TYR A 23 11.25 0.11 -2.43
N ILE A 24 10.09 -0.29 -1.89
CA ILE A 24 8.81 -0.38 -2.62
C ILE A 24 8.50 0.97 -3.27
N GLN A 25 8.62 2.08 -2.53
CA GLN A 25 8.40 3.41 -3.06
C GLN A 25 9.31 3.68 -4.26
N SER A 26 10.60 3.42 -4.15
CA SER A 26 11.56 3.65 -5.22
C SER A 26 11.25 2.82 -6.47
N VAL A 27 10.89 1.54 -6.30
CA VAL A 27 10.46 0.68 -7.43
C VAL A 27 9.21 1.25 -8.10
N CYS A 28 8.23 1.70 -7.31
CA CYS A 28 7.00 2.30 -7.85
C CYS A 28 7.29 3.60 -8.61
N GLU A 29 8.19 4.45 -8.12
CA GLU A 29 8.63 5.68 -8.78
C GLU A 29 9.36 5.39 -10.09
N GLN A 30 10.28 4.40 -10.10
CA GLN A 30 11.01 3.97 -11.29
C GLN A 30 10.09 3.42 -12.38
N LEU A 31 9.03 2.71 -11.98
CA LEU A 31 8.02 2.17 -12.87
C LEU A 31 6.91 3.18 -13.22
N HIS A 32 7.01 4.43 -12.74
CA HIS A 32 6.01 5.48 -12.90
C HIS A 32 4.59 5.06 -12.48
N LEU A 33 4.50 4.25 -11.43
CA LEU A 33 3.25 3.77 -10.87
C LEU A 33 2.63 4.81 -9.94
N ARG A 34 1.29 4.84 -9.92
CA ARG A 34 0.50 5.61 -8.97
C ARG A 34 0.04 4.70 -7.86
N GLY A 35 0.02 5.20 -6.63
CA GLY A 35 -0.22 4.33 -5.51
C GLY A 35 -0.07 4.96 -4.14
N GLN A 36 -0.13 4.10 -3.15
CA GLN A 36 0.05 4.45 -1.76
C GLN A 36 0.74 3.30 -1.04
N VAL A 37 1.85 3.59 -0.38
CA VAL A 37 2.55 2.68 0.53
C VAL A 37 2.11 3.04 1.95
N ILE A 38 1.55 2.08 2.67
CA ILE A 38 1.06 2.22 4.03
C ILE A 38 1.94 1.35 4.93
N VAL A 39 2.65 1.98 5.85
CA VAL A 39 3.54 1.28 6.79
C VAL A 39 2.85 1.19 8.13
N SER A 40 2.67 -0.02 8.63
CA SER A 40 2.09 -0.30 9.95
C SER A 40 3.10 -1.05 10.81
N ALA A 41 2.92 -1.06 12.14
CA ALA A 41 3.78 -1.84 13.03
C ALA A 41 3.72 -3.37 12.80
N GLN A 42 2.76 -3.83 11.99
CA GLN A 42 2.46 -5.24 11.73
C GLN A 42 2.43 -5.64 10.25
N SER A 43 2.55 -4.70 9.32
CA SER A 43 2.53 -4.99 7.89
C SER A 43 2.96 -3.78 7.07
N VAL A 44 3.31 -4.03 5.82
CA VAL A 44 3.39 -3.01 4.78
C VAL A 44 2.28 -3.29 3.77
N THR A 45 1.36 -2.36 3.62
CA THR A 45 0.28 -2.46 2.64
C THR A 45 0.55 -1.51 1.49
N VAL A 46 0.54 -2.01 0.26
CA VAL A 46 0.88 -1.24 -0.94
C VAL A 46 -0.31 -1.26 -1.87
N ASN A 47 -0.91 -0.10 -2.14
CA ASN A 47 -1.98 0.05 -3.10
C ASN A 47 -1.42 0.63 -4.38
N LEU A 48 -1.49 -0.10 -5.50
CA LEU A 48 -0.94 0.34 -6.78
C LEU A 48 -2.02 0.33 -7.85
N GLU A 49 -2.13 1.44 -8.58
CA GLU A 49 -2.88 1.51 -9.82
C GLU A 49 -2.04 0.89 -10.94
N GLY A 50 -2.57 -0.15 -11.58
CA GLY A 50 -1.82 -0.82 -12.62
C GLY A 50 -2.58 -1.92 -13.34
N SER A 51 -1.85 -2.61 -14.21
CA SER A 51 -2.25 -3.88 -14.81
C SER A 51 -1.60 -5.04 -14.06
N ASN A 52 -2.12 -6.24 -14.29
CA ASN A 52 -1.58 -7.46 -13.67
C ASN A 52 -0.09 -7.67 -14.02
N GLU A 53 0.34 -7.26 -15.22
CA GLU A 53 1.75 -7.35 -15.65
C GLU A 53 2.69 -6.47 -14.80
N LEU A 54 2.24 -5.26 -14.45
CA LEU A 54 3.02 -4.35 -13.60
C LEU A 54 3.15 -4.90 -12.18
N LEU A 55 2.10 -5.55 -11.66
CA LEU A 55 2.16 -6.24 -10.38
C LEU A 55 3.14 -7.40 -10.38
N THR A 56 3.18 -8.20 -11.44
CA THR A 56 4.15 -9.30 -11.55
C THR A 56 5.57 -8.74 -11.50
N LYS A 57 5.85 -7.61 -12.16
CA LYS A 57 7.15 -6.94 -12.11
C LYS A 57 7.48 -6.45 -10.71
N VAL A 58 6.56 -5.73 -10.05
CA VAL A 58 6.75 -5.25 -8.66
C VAL A 58 7.00 -6.42 -7.72
N SER A 59 6.23 -7.50 -7.83
CA SER A 59 6.38 -8.70 -7.00
C SER A 59 7.75 -9.35 -7.20
N ALA A 60 8.24 -9.44 -8.45
CA ALA A 60 9.57 -9.96 -8.74
C ALA A 60 10.69 -9.11 -8.11
N TYR A 61 10.63 -7.78 -8.21
CA TYR A 61 11.60 -6.89 -7.55
C TYR A 61 11.60 -7.07 -6.03
N LEU A 62 10.43 -7.23 -5.43
CA LEU A 62 10.32 -7.43 -3.99
C LEU A 62 10.83 -8.81 -3.56
N GLN A 63 10.65 -9.85 -4.38
CA GLN A 63 11.24 -11.17 -4.12
C GLN A 63 12.77 -11.18 -4.21
N GLU A 64 13.37 -10.37 -5.08
CA GLU A 64 14.83 -10.25 -5.16
C GLU A 64 15.44 -9.65 -3.89
N GLU A 65 14.80 -8.62 -3.33
CA GLU A 65 15.25 -7.99 -2.08
C GLU A 65 14.82 -8.80 -0.85
N ILE A 66 13.70 -9.52 -0.95
CA ILE A 66 13.12 -10.34 0.13
C ILE A 66 12.76 -11.73 -0.40
N PRO A 67 13.71 -12.69 -0.35
CA PRO A 67 13.50 -14.04 -0.88
C PRO A 67 12.37 -14.85 -0.21
N LEU A 68 11.94 -14.45 0.98
CA LEU A 68 10.88 -15.11 1.77
C LEU A 68 9.49 -14.47 1.57
N LEU A 69 9.32 -13.61 0.56
CA LEU A 69 8.11 -12.83 0.38
C LEU A 69 6.91 -13.64 -0.12
N GLU A 70 7.12 -14.73 -0.86
CA GLU A 70 6.02 -15.50 -1.50
C GLU A 70 4.98 -16.01 -0.51
N ASP A 71 5.40 -16.49 0.66
CA ASP A 71 4.47 -17.01 1.67
C ASP A 71 3.77 -15.92 2.50
N GLU A 72 4.28 -14.68 2.46
CA GLU A 72 3.90 -13.61 3.40
C GLU A 72 3.35 -12.36 2.71
N CYS A 73 3.15 -12.41 1.38
CA CYS A 73 2.59 -11.34 0.56
C CYS A 73 1.25 -11.76 -0.06
N ASP A 74 0.17 -11.16 0.41
CA ASP A 74 -1.18 -11.34 -0.14
C ASP A 74 -1.45 -10.23 -1.18
N ILE A 75 -1.72 -10.60 -2.44
CA ILE A 75 -2.10 -9.63 -3.49
C ILE A 75 -3.59 -9.77 -3.78
N SER A 76 -4.31 -8.66 -3.75
CA SER A 76 -5.76 -8.64 -3.99
C SER A 76 -6.20 -7.39 -4.74
N PRO A 77 -7.21 -7.48 -5.62
CA PRO A 77 -7.81 -6.30 -6.21
C PRO A 77 -8.47 -5.44 -5.13
N SER A 78 -8.39 -4.13 -5.29
CA SER A 78 -8.82 -3.15 -4.31
C SER A 78 -9.74 -2.10 -4.90
N SER A 79 -10.65 -1.61 -4.08
CA SER A 79 -11.57 -0.52 -4.44
C SER A 79 -11.14 0.82 -3.82
N VAL A 80 -9.96 0.88 -3.21
CA VAL A 80 -9.44 2.11 -2.62
C VAL A 80 -9.26 3.18 -3.69
N SER A 81 -9.52 4.43 -3.35
CA SER A 81 -9.22 5.56 -4.23
C SER A 81 -7.83 6.10 -3.92
N LEU A 82 -6.99 6.19 -4.94
CA LEU A 82 -5.64 6.72 -4.80
C LEU A 82 -5.65 8.24 -5.03
N ALA A 83 -4.84 8.96 -4.25
CA ALA A 83 -4.55 10.36 -4.54
C ALA A 83 -3.74 10.50 -5.83
N ASN A 84 -3.63 11.72 -6.37
CA ASN A 84 -2.79 11.97 -7.54
C ASN A 84 -1.30 11.83 -7.18
N GLY A 85 -0.73 10.64 -7.38
CA GLY A 85 0.71 10.40 -7.21
C GLY A 85 1.01 9.10 -6.47
N LEU A 86 2.25 9.00 -5.99
CA LEU A 86 2.68 7.97 -5.04
C LEU A 86 2.81 8.62 -3.66
N GLU A 87 2.09 8.10 -2.68
CA GLU A 87 2.15 8.58 -1.29
C GLU A 87 2.71 7.51 -0.35
N VAL A 88 3.46 7.93 0.67
CA VAL A 88 3.83 7.06 1.79
C VAL A 88 3.10 7.54 3.04
N LYS A 89 2.30 6.67 3.64
CA LYS A 89 1.58 6.91 4.90
C LYS A 89 2.11 5.98 5.97
N GLU A 90 2.73 6.55 6.99
CA GLU A 90 3.09 5.82 8.21
C GLU A 90 1.87 5.84 9.14
N VAL A 91 1.34 4.65 9.45
CA VAL A 91 0.26 4.47 10.42
C VAL A 91 0.91 4.10 11.73
N ASP A 92 1.24 5.11 12.53
CA ASP A 92 1.56 4.91 13.94
C ASP A 92 0.40 4.12 14.57
N SER A 93 0.72 2.99 15.21
CA SER A 93 -0.26 2.11 15.85
C SER A 93 -0.94 2.75 17.07
N ASN A 94 -0.81 4.07 17.24
CA ASN A 94 -1.35 4.85 18.35
C ASN A 94 -2.36 5.92 17.93
N HIS A 95 -2.74 6.04 16.65
CA HIS A 95 -3.72 7.03 16.21
C HIS A 95 -4.92 6.39 15.50
N SER A 96 -5.92 6.04 16.31
CA SER A 96 -7.30 5.96 15.81
C SER A 96 -7.72 7.36 15.36
N ALA A 97 -7.67 7.63 14.07
CA ALA A 97 -8.32 8.80 13.49
C ALA A 97 -8.95 8.41 12.16
N PHE A 98 -10.05 7.66 12.26
CA PHE A 98 -11.10 7.73 11.26
C PHE A 98 -11.68 9.14 11.33
N SER A 99 -11.02 10.11 10.69
CA SER A 99 -11.65 11.40 10.39
C SER A 99 -12.67 11.14 9.30
N ALA A 100 -13.83 10.63 9.68
CA ALA A 100 -15.01 10.71 8.83
C ALA A 100 -15.30 12.20 8.61
N ASP A 101 -15.12 12.67 7.39
CA ASP A 101 -15.70 13.92 6.91
C ASP A 101 -17.19 13.95 7.32
N PRO A 102 -17.65 14.88 8.18
CA PRO A 102 -19.07 15.07 8.42
C PRO A 102 -19.64 15.94 7.30
N ALA A 103 -19.61 15.43 6.06
CA ALA A 103 -20.21 16.09 4.91
C ALA A 103 -21.38 15.26 4.36
N ALA A 104 -22.37 14.95 5.21
CA ALA A 104 -23.67 14.45 4.75
C ALA A 104 -24.78 14.59 5.82
N THR A 105 -25.08 15.81 6.25
CA THR A 105 -26.44 16.12 6.75
C THR A 105 -27.03 17.27 5.94
N GLY A 106 -27.05 17.08 4.61
CA GLY A 106 -28.01 17.74 3.74
C GLY A 106 -29.33 16.99 3.83
N GLY A 107 -30.15 17.36 4.82
CA GLY A 107 -31.44 16.72 5.09
C GLY A 107 -32.48 17.76 5.47
N ASN A 108 -33.06 18.35 4.43
CA ASN A 108 -34.25 19.19 4.41
C ASN A 108 -35.31 18.73 5.44
N LEU A 109 -35.72 19.61 6.35
CA LEU A 109 -37.00 19.49 7.05
C LEU A 109 -37.84 20.71 6.67
N SER A 110 -38.82 20.40 5.83
CA SER A 110 -39.93 21.26 5.41
C SER A 110 -40.86 21.59 6.57
#